data_AF-A0A9P6D6G0-F1
#
_entry.id   AF-A0A9P6D6G0-F1
#
_cell.length_a   1.000
_cell.length_b   1.000
_cell.length_c   1.000
_cell.angle_alpha   90.00
_cell.angle_beta   90.00
_cell.angle_gamma   90.00
#
_symmetry.space_group_name_H-M   'P 1'
#
loop_
_entity.id
_entity.type
_entity.pdbx_description
1 polymer ?
#
loop_
_entity_poly.entity_id
_entity_poly.type
_entity_poly.pdbx_seq_one_letter_code
_entity_poly.pdbx_strand_id
1 'polypeptide(L)'
;TFVILKFHHYGHGSSCQINYSLNYLPFSAETDGKDPEQWWLHMNPISMGMKIMEPGSHQDTINDYAVSWNFHKIINLSTILLILHVIPY
;
A
#
# COMPACT_ATOMS: atom_id res chain seq x y z
N THR A 1 -11.88 9.79 11.01
CA THR A 1 -12.81 8.81 10.41
C THR A 1 -12.13 7.48 10.29
N PHE A 2 -12.85 6.38 10.49
CA PHE A 2 -12.34 5.00 10.38
C PHE A 2 -12.86 4.35 9.09
N VAL A 3 -12.01 3.62 8.37
CA VAL A 3 -12.33 2.94 7.10
C VAL A 3 -11.69 1.56 7.08
N ILE A 4 -12.25 0.66 6.26
CA ILE A 4 -11.71 -0.67 6.01
C ILE A 4 -11.13 -0.68 4.59
N LEU A 5 -9.90 -1.19 4.44
CA LEU A 5 -9.21 -1.32 3.16
C LEU A 5 -10.00 -2.19 2.20
N LYS A 6 -10.01 -1.82 0.91
CA LYS A 6 -10.87 -2.43 -0.12
C LYS A 6 -10.80 -3.96 -0.17
N PHE A 7 -9.61 -4.56 -0.05
CA PHE A 7 -9.49 -6.02 -0.09
C PHE A 7 -10.15 -6.67 1.14
N HIS A 8 -9.87 -6.16 2.33
CA HIS A 8 -10.43 -6.67 3.58
C HIS A 8 -11.94 -6.38 3.69
N HIS A 9 -12.40 -5.29 3.08
CA HIS A 9 -13.81 -4.85 3.07
C HIS A 9 -14.76 -5.93 2.55
N TYR A 10 -14.35 -6.72 1.56
CA TYR A 10 -15.14 -7.84 1.03
C TYR A 10 -15.41 -8.95 2.04
N GLY A 11 -14.52 -9.14 3.01
CA GLY A 11 -14.69 -10.13 4.07
C GLY A 11 -15.72 -9.74 5.13
N HIS A 12 -16.19 -8.48 5.13
CA HIS A 12 -17.18 -7.99 6.07
C HIS A 12 -18.60 -8.02 5.48
N GLY A 13 -19.61 -8.08 6.35
CA GLY A 13 -21.02 -7.99 5.95
C GLY A 13 -21.42 -6.59 5.43
N SER A 14 -22.59 -6.53 4.80
CA SER A 14 -23.11 -5.34 4.10
C SER A 14 -23.14 -4.06 4.96
N SER A 15 -23.42 -4.18 6.26
CA SER A 15 -23.41 -3.03 7.18
C SER A 15 -22.03 -2.38 7.30
N CYS A 16 -20.99 -3.19 7.46
CA CYS A 16 -19.61 -2.71 7.46
C CYS A 16 -19.20 -2.21 6.09
N GLN A 17 -19.68 -2.87 5.03
CA GLN A 17 -19.34 -2.49 3.68
C GLN A 17 -19.81 -1.07 3.35
N ILE A 18 -21.01 -0.70 3.80
CA ILE A 18 -21.55 0.64 3.56
C ILE A 18 -20.90 1.67 4.49
N ASN A 19 -20.78 1.37 5.78
CA ASN A 19 -20.36 2.36 6.78
C ASN A 19 -18.85 2.68 6.76
N TYR A 20 -18.03 1.74 6.30
CA TYR A 20 -16.56 1.85 6.36
C TYR A 20 -15.91 1.78 4.97
N SER A 21 -16.68 1.99 3.90
CA SER A 21 -16.12 2.04 2.56
C SER A 21 -15.20 3.23 2.39
N LEU A 22 -13.98 2.97 1.93
CA LEU A 22 -13.06 4.01 1.50
C LEU A 22 -13.66 4.90 0.39
N ASN A 23 -14.57 4.36 -0.43
CA ASN A 23 -15.22 5.11 -1.52
C ASN A 23 -16.15 6.22 -1.01
N TYR A 24 -16.61 6.14 0.24
CA TYR A 24 -17.48 7.16 0.83
C TYR A 24 -16.72 8.11 1.77
N LEU A 25 -15.40 7.95 1.91
CA LEU A 25 -14.57 8.85 2.69
C LEU A 25 -14.35 10.15 1.92
N PRO A 26 -14.77 11.33 2.45
CA PRO A 26 -14.52 12.60 1.79
C PRO A 26 -13.03 12.82 1.55
N PHE A 27 -12.70 13.34 0.37
CA PHE A 27 -11.32 13.59 -0.09
C PHE A 27 -10.47 12.34 -0.31
N SER A 28 -11.04 11.14 -0.22
CA SER A 28 -10.37 9.95 -0.74
C SER A 28 -10.34 10.02 -2.25
N ALA A 29 -9.15 9.88 -2.83
CA ALA A 29 -9.04 9.59 -4.25
C ALA A 29 -9.56 8.17 -4.54
N GLU A 30 -9.84 7.90 -5.82
CA GLU A 30 -10.03 6.53 -6.26
C GLU A 30 -8.71 5.77 -6.14
N THR A 31 -8.74 4.66 -5.39
CA THR A 31 -7.58 3.80 -5.18
C THR A 31 -8.03 2.35 -5.16
N ASP A 32 -7.18 1.42 -5.61
CA ASP A 32 -7.44 -0.01 -5.50
C ASP A 32 -7.29 -0.53 -4.05
N GLY A 33 -6.70 0.28 -3.17
CA GLY A 33 -6.51 -0.02 -1.76
C GLY A 33 -5.55 -1.19 -1.49
N LYS A 34 -4.63 -1.51 -2.42
CA LYS A 34 -3.69 -2.64 -2.31
C LYS A 34 -2.33 -2.32 -1.71
N ASP A 35 -2.05 -1.05 -1.39
CA ASP A 35 -0.71 -0.63 -0.91
C ASP A 35 -0.24 -1.44 0.32
N PRO A 36 -1.09 -1.76 1.32
CA PRO A 36 -0.69 -2.61 2.44
C PRO A 36 -0.26 -4.02 2.03
N GLU A 37 -0.96 -4.65 1.09
CA GLU A 37 -0.61 -5.97 0.56
C GLU A 37 0.65 -5.94 -0.31
N GLN A 38 0.83 -4.88 -1.12
CA GLN A 38 2.05 -4.68 -1.90
C GLN A 38 3.26 -4.44 -1.00
N TRP A 39 3.11 -3.66 0.07
CA TRP A 39 4.14 -3.45 1.07
C TRP A 39 4.51 -4.76 1.77
N TRP A 40 3.52 -5.56 2.15
CA TRP A 40 3.75 -6.88 2.74
C TRP A 40 4.59 -7.77 1.79
N LEU A 41 4.21 -7.83 0.51
CA LEU A 41 4.97 -8.56 -0.51
C LEU A 41 6.40 -8.04 -0.66
N HIS A 42 6.60 -6.71 -0.59
CA HIS A 42 7.93 -6.09 -0.68
C HIS A 42 8.83 -6.43 0.52
N MET A 43 8.26 -6.59 1.72
CA MET A 43 8.99 -6.92 2.95
C MET A 43 9.31 -8.41 3.11
N ASN A 44 8.53 -9.28 2.46
CA ASN A 44 8.69 -10.74 2.59
C ASN A 44 10.14 -11.24 2.41
N PRO A 45 10.95 -10.76 1.43
CA PRO A 45 12.31 -11.23 1.22
C PRO A 45 13.26 -11.02 2.41
N ILE A 46 13.02 -10.00 3.25
CA ILE A 46 13.89 -9.70 4.40
C ILE A 46 13.37 -10.23 5.73
N SER A 47 12.14 -10.74 5.76
CA SER A 47 11.46 -11.20 6.98
C SER A 47 12.27 -12.19 7.82
N MET A 48 13.01 -13.11 7.19
CA MET A 48 13.82 -14.11 7.89
C MET A 48 15.13 -13.53 8.45
N GLY A 49 15.78 -12.63 7.70
CA GLY A 49 17.02 -11.97 8.14
C GLY A 49 16.76 -11.01 9.30
N MET A 50 15.61 -10.34 9.28
CA MET A 50 15.19 -9.42 10.35
C MET A 50 15.06 -10.08 11.73
N LYS A 51 14.72 -11.37 11.80
CA LYS A 51 14.52 -12.10 13.06
C LYS A 51 15.78 -12.21 13.93
N ILE A 52 16.96 -12.13 13.31
CA ILE A 52 18.25 -12.30 13.97
C ILE A 52 19.01 -10.98 14.12
N MET A 53 18.42 -9.86 13.69
CA MET A 53 19.02 -8.54 13.81
C MET A 53 18.81 -7.97 15.21
N GLU A 54 19.80 -7.20 15.69
CA GLU A 54 19.65 -6.39 16.89
C GLU A 54 18.55 -5.33 16.69
N PRO A 55 17.89 -4.84 17.77
CA PRO A 55 16.75 -3.93 17.63
C PRO A 55 17.03 -2.67 16.80
N GLY A 56 18.24 -2.11 16.88
CA GLY A 56 18.65 -0.95 16.09
C GLY A 56 18.78 -1.27 14.60
N SER A 57 19.58 -2.28 14.26
CA SER A 57 19.78 -2.67 12.85
C SER A 57 18.51 -3.22 12.20
N HIS A 58 17.64 -3.84 13.00
CA HIS A 58 16.30 -4.25 12.58
C HIS A 58 15.46 -3.04 12.15
N GLN A 59 15.40 -1.99 12.98
CA GLN A 59 14.64 -0.78 12.68
C GLN A 59 15.21 -0.03 11.47
N ASP A 60 16.53 0.10 11.38
CA ASP A 60 17.20 0.77 10.26
C ASP A 60 16.92 0.04 8.95
N THR A 61 17.00 -1.30 8.94
CA THR A 61 16.69 -2.12 7.75
C THR A 61 15.24 -1.94 7.29
N ILE A 62 14.28 -1.91 8.22
CA ILE A 62 12.87 -1.64 7.87
C ILE A 62 12.73 -0.26 7.24
N ASN A 63 13.37 0.74 7.83
CA ASN A 63 13.29 2.12 7.36
C ASN A 63 13.88 2.27 5.94
N ASP A 64 15.02 1.64 5.67
CA ASP A 64 15.64 1.65 4.35
C ASP A 64 14.75 1.00 3.28
N TYR A 65 14.10 -0.13 3.61
CA TYR A 65 13.13 -0.77 2.72
C TYR A 65 11.89 0.11 2.50
N ALA A 66 11.39 0.78 3.53
CA ALA A 66 10.23 1.67 3.41
C ALA A 66 10.55 2.89 2.52
N VAL A 67 11.71 3.49 2.69
CA VAL A 67 12.19 4.60 1.85
C VAL A 67 12.40 4.14 0.41
N SER A 68 13.02 2.97 0.21
CA SER A 68 13.19 2.37 -1.12
C SER A 68 11.86 2.09 -1.81
N TRP A 69 10.86 1.56 -1.10
CA TRP A 69 9.52 1.32 -1.64
C TRP A 69 8.84 2.62 -2.08
N ASN A 70 8.93 3.67 -1.25
CA ASN A 70 8.40 4.99 -1.61
C ASN A 70 9.11 5.58 -2.83
N PHE A 71 10.43 5.45 -2.91
CA PHE A 71 11.20 5.89 -4.07
C PHE A 71 10.77 5.17 -5.35
N HIS A 72 10.63 3.84 -5.31
CA HIS A 72 10.13 3.05 -6.43
C HIS A 72 8.74 3.50 -6.89
N LYS A 73 7.83 3.81 -5.97
CA LYS A 73 6.50 4.33 -6.32
C LYS A 73 6.59 5.68 -7.02
N ILE A 74 7.43 6.60 -6.54
CA ILE A 74 7.59 7.94 -7.11
C ILE A 74 8.17 7.88 -8.52
N ILE A 75 9.26 7.13 -8.74
CA ILE A 75 9.91 7.08 -10.07
C ILE A 75 9.00 6.43 -11.12
N ASN A 76 8.24 5.41 -10.73
CA ASN A 76 7.33 4.70 -11.63
C ASN A 76 6.03 5.47 -11.89
N LEU A 77 5.65 6.41 -11.02
CA LEU A 77 4.47 7.25 -11.21
C LEU A 77 4.54 8.02 -12.54
N SER A 78 5.72 8.56 -12.87
CA SER A 78 5.92 9.30 -14.13
C SER A 78 5.64 8.44 -15.37
N THR A 79 6.16 7.21 -15.37
CA THR A 79 5.95 6.24 -16.44
C THR A 79 4.48 5.85 -16.56
N ILE A 80 3.80 5.59 -15.43
CA ILE A 80 2.38 5.24 -15.41
C ILE A 80 1.54 6.38 -15.97
N LEU A 81 1.79 7.62 -15.55
CA LEU A 81 1.06 8.80 -16.03
C LEU A 81 1.28 9.03 -17.53
N LEU A 82 2.51 8.82 -18.03
CA LEU A 82 2.80 8.91 -19.46
C LEU A 82 2.04 7.86 -20.27
N ILE A 83 2.01 6.61 -19.81
CA ILE A 83 1.27 5.53 -20.47
C ILE A 83 -0.23 5.85 -20.52
N LEU A 84 -0.80 6.33 -19.41
CA LEU A 84 -2.22 6.70 -19.34
C LEU A 84 -2.58 7.89 -20.23
N HIS A 85 -1.66 8.84 -20.48
CA HIS A 85 -1.89 9.96 -21.39
C HIS A 85 -1.91 9.54 -22.87
N VAL A 86 -1.23 8.44 -23.22
CA VAL A 86 -1.06 7.99 -24.61
C VAL A 86 -2.16 7.00 -25.03
N ILE A 87 -2.96 6.49 -24.10
CA ILE A 87 -4.11 5.62 -24.43
C ILE A 87 -5.31 6.53 -24.73
N PRO A 88 -5.78 6.64 -25.99
CA PRO A 88 -7.01 7.36 -26.27
C PRO A 88 -8.20 6.49 -25.82
N TYR A 89 -9.09 7.09 -25.04
CA TYR A 89 -10.42 6.53 -24.76
C TYR A 89 -11.26 6.47 -26.03
#